data_AF-A0A9D0N798-F1
#
_entry.id   AF-A0A9D0N798-F1
#
_cell.length_a   1.000
_cell.length_b   1.000
_cell.length_c   1.000
_cell.angle_alpha   90.00
_cell.angle_beta   90.00
_cell.angle_gamma   90.00
#
_symmetry.space_group_name_H-M   'P 1'
#
loop_
_entity.id
_entity.type
_entity.pdbx_description
1 polymer ?
#
loop_
_entity_poly.entity_id
_entity_poly.type
_entity_poly.pdbx_seq_one_letter_code
_entity_poly.pdbx_strand_id
1 'polypeptide(L)'
;MRRFFLRPSRPSQHDFRYRSVLVGLGLAFIASAAHSESLMDVYNLAAGNDPVIQRAAADHAAALEALPQSRANFLPSIDFKASRTENNQDVTKSNFINPITNLPNTGTSSFRNTDYSLNLKLPLYRRDNYVARRLAKHSVTRAEAEYETAQQDLQLRVAEAYFDILARRDDLEFARAEKLAIKRQLEQTQQRFDVGLVAITDVHES
;
A
#
# COMPACT_ATOMS: atom_id res chain seq x y z
N MET A 1 16.82 -46.12 53.63
CA MET A 1 17.17 -47.38 52.92
C MET A 1 18.04 -47.07 51.70
N ARG A 2 18.52 -48.11 50.99
CA ARG A 2 19.10 -48.14 49.62
C ARG A 2 18.49 -47.09 48.66
N ARG A 3 19.09 -46.59 47.56
CA ARG A 3 20.40 -46.66 46.84
C ARG A 3 20.36 -45.51 45.76
N PHE A 4 21.29 -45.21 44.84
CA PHE A 4 22.55 -45.82 44.35
C PHE A 4 23.55 -44.73 43.83
N PHE A 5 24.45 -45.07 42.88
CA PHE A 5 25.34 -44.17 42.13
C PHE A 5 24.71 -43.65 40.82
N LEU A 6 25.22 -42.51 40.31
CA LEU A 6 25.55 -42.33 38.88
C LEU A 6 26.67 -41.28 38.72
N ARG A 7 27.37 -41.28 37.57
CA ARG A 7 28.68 -40.62 37.35
C ARG A 7 28.60 -39.62 36.17
N PRO A 8 29.23 -38.44 36.25
CA PRO A 8 29.30 -37.52 35.11
C PRO A 8 30.28 -38.01 34.04
N SER A 9 29.88 -37.90 32.77
CA SER A 9 30.70 -38.13 31.58
C SER A 9 30.94 -36.83 30.82
N ARG A 10 32.17 -36.60 30.35
CA ARG A 10 32.53 -35.47 29.48
C ARG A 10 32.51 -35.91 28.01
N PRO A 11 31.78 -35.24 27.09
CA PRO A 11 32.03 -35.35 25.66
C PRO A 11 33.28 -34.54 25.23
N SER A 12 33.73 -34.74 24.00
CA SER A 12 35.08 -34.40 23.52
C SER A 12 35.18 -33.12 22.68
N GLN A 13 36.38 -32.53 22.62
CA GLN A 13 36.66 -31.21 22.03
C GLN A 13 36.79 -31.19 20.48
N HIS A 14 36.53 -32.30 19.78
CA HIS A 14 36.93 -32.44 18.36
C HIS A 14 35.91 -31.92 17.35
N ASP A 15 34.61 -31.91 17.69
CA ASP A 15 33.52 -31.58 16.75
C ASP A 15 33.48 -30.10 16.35
N PHE A 16 34.16 -29.22 17.09
CA PHE A 16 34.07 -27.78 16.91
C PHE A 16 34.73 -27.30 15.61
N ARG A 17 35.85 -27.91 15.20
CA ARG A 17 36.70 -27.39 14.11
C ARG A 17 36.07 -27.52 12.71
N TYR A 18 35.30 -28.59 12.47
CA TYR A 18 34.66 -28.81 11.16
C TYR A 18 33.44 -27.91 10.93
N ARG A 19 32.73 -27.53 12.00
CA ARG A 19 31.56 -26.64 11.91
C ARG A 19 31.97 -25.23 11.45
N SER A 20 33.14 -24.74 11.89
CA SER A 20 33.68 -23.44 11.46
C SER A 20 33.96 -23.37 9.95
N VAL A 21 34.46 -24.45 9.34
CA VAL A 21 34.81 -24.48 7.91
C VAL A 21 33.55 -24.44 7.03
N LEU A 22 32.51 -25.18 7.41
CA LEU A 22 31.23 -25.19 6.69
C LEU A 22 30.51 -23.83 6.76
N VAL A 23 30.57 -23.13 7.91
CA VAL A 23 30.01 -21.78 8.03
C VAL A 23 30.77 -20.78 7.14
N GLY A 24 32.10 -20.88 7.05
CA GLY A 24 32.90 -20.03 6.18
C GLY A 24 32.54 -20.16 4.69
N LEU A 25 32.30 -21.40 4.22
CA LEU A 25 31.89 -21.64 2.83
C LEU A 25 30.49 -21.10 2.53
N GLY A 26 29.58 -21.10 3.52
CA GLY A 26 28.23 -20.55 3.38
C GLY A 26 28.20 -19.04 3.16
N LEU A 27 29.03 -18.27 3.88
CA LEU A 27 29.10 -16.81 3.69
C LEU A 27 29.65 -16.43 2.31
N ALA A 28 30.59 -17.20 1.77
CA ALA A 28 31.16 -16.93 0.45
C ALA A 28 30.12 -16.96 -0.68
N PHE A 29 29.08 -17.80 -0.56
CA PHE A 29 28.05 -17.94 -1.59
C PHE A 29 27.05 -16.77 -1.64
N ILE A 30 26.90 -16.03 -0.52
CA ILE A 30 25.98 -14.89 -0.41
C ILE A 30 26.56 -13.63 -1.08
N ALA A 31 27.90 -13.52 -1.17
CA ALA A 31 28.57 -12.40 -1.82
C ALA A 31 28.32 -12.29 -3.35
N SER A 32 27.86 -13.38 -3.98
CA SER A 32 27.64 -13.49 -5.43
C SER A 32 26.43 -12.71 -5.97
N ALA A 33 25.61 -12.11 -5.10
CA ALA A 33 24.35 -11.45 -5.48
C ALA A 33 24.50 -9.96 -5.87
N ALA A 34 25.71 -9.40 -5.87
CA ALA A 34 26.00 -8.01 -6.23
C ALA A 34 25.90 -7.74 -7.74
N HIS A 35 24.72 -7.97 -8.31
CA HIS A 35 24.39 -7.54 -9.66
C HIS A 35 24.22 -6.01 -9.68
N SER A 36 24.71 -5.36 -10.73
CA SER A 36 24.33 -3.99 -11.03
C SER A 36 22.90 -4.00 -11.56
N GLU A 37 21.94 -3.78 -10.68
CA GLU A 37 20.51 -3.74 -11.01
C GLU A 37 20.28 -2.76 -12.17
N SER A 38 19.78 -3.25 -13.30
CA SER A 38 19.60 -2.41 -14.49
C SER A 38 18.40 -1.48 -14.31
N LEU A 39 18.32 -0.42 -15.11
CA LEU A 39 17.18 0.50 -15.08
C LEU A 39 15.82 -0.23 -15.26
N MET A 40 15.81 -1.33 -16.04
CA MET A 40 14.64 -2.18 -16.23
C MET A 40 14.32 -3.06 -15.02
N ASP A 41 15.33 -3.55 -14.29
CA ASP A 41 15.13 -4.34 -13.08
C ASP A 41 14.56 -3.45 -11.95
N VAL A 42 15.14 -2.27 -11.74
CA VAL A 42 14.62 -1.26 -10.81
C VAL A 42 13.20 -0.85 -11.18
N TYR A 43 12.90 -0.65 -12.47
CA TYR A 43 11.55 -0.35 -12.94
C TYR A 43 10.55 -1.49 -12.64
N ASN A 44 10.92 -2.74 -12.91
CA ASN A 44 10.07 -3.90 -12.63
C ASN A 44 9.81 -4.07 -11.12
N LEU A 45 10.82 -3.85 -10.29
CA LEU A 45 10.70 -3.90 -8.83
C LEU A 45 9.86 -2.75 -8.28
N ALA A 46 9.99 -1.55 -8.84
CA ALA A 46 9.18 -0.38 -8.49
C ALA A 46 7.71 -0.53 -8.94
N ALA A 47 7.46 -1.08 -10.14
CA ALA A 47 6.10 -1.35 -10.64
C ALA A 47 5.32 -2.33 -9.76
N GLY A 48 6.00 -3.24 -9.07
CA GLY A 48 5.39 -4.13 -8.07
C GLY A 48 5.11 -3.47 -6.72
N ASN A 49 5.94 -2.52 -6.27
CA ASN A 49 5.97 -2.04 -4.88
C ASN A 49 5.62 -0.55 -4.67
N ASP A 50 5.56 0.29 -5.71
CA ASP A 50 5.27 1.72 -5.53
C ASP A 50 3.79 1.95 -5.18
N PRO A 51 3.47 2.57 -4.02
CA PRO A 51 2.09 2.83 -3.62
C PRO A 51 1.34 3.78 -4.58
N VAL A 52 2.04 4.60 -5.37
CA VAL A 52 1.43 5.50 -6.36
C VAL A 52 0.82 4.70 -7.51
N ILE A 53 1.56 3.75 -8.09
CA ILE A 53 1.05 2.94 -9.21
C ILE A 53 0.04 1.90 -8.74
N GLN A 54 0.22 1.33 -7.54
CA GLN A 54 -0.77 0.44 -6.92
C GLN A 54 -2.10 1.17 -6.67
N ARG A 55 -2.05 2.43 -6.21
CA ARG A 55 -3.24 3.26 -6.06
C ARG A 55 -3.91 3.53 -7.41
N ALA A 56 -3.16 3.98 -8.41
CA ALA A 56 -3.72 4.26 -9.74
C ALA A 56 -4.36 3.00 -10.38
N ALA A 57 -3.76 1.82 -10.16
CA ALA A 57 -4.35 0.55 -10.59
C ALA A 57 -5.67 0.23 -9.86
N ALA A 58 -5.75 0.51 -8.55
CA ALA A 58 -6.98 0.31 -7.76
C ALA A 58 -8.08 1.32 -8.14
N ASP A 59 -7.73 2.58 -8.35
CA ASP A 59 -8.66 3.64 -8.79
C ASP A 59 -9.18 3.32 -10.22
N HIS A 60 -8.33 2.80 -11.13
CA HIS A 60 -8.75 2.30 -12.44
C HIS A 60 -9.65 1.05 -12.35
N ALA A 61 -9.32 0.08 -11.48
CA ALA A 61 -10.16 -1.10 -11.26
C ALA A 61 -11.55 -0.73 -10.70
N ALA A 62 -11.63 0.26 -9.80
CA ALA A 62 -12.89 0.80 -9.32
C ALA A 62 -13.69 1.52 -10.42
N ALA A 63 -13.01 2.21 -11.34
CA ALA A 63 -13.67 2.85 -12.48
C ALA A 63 -14.26 1.84 -13.48
N LEU A 64 -13.59 0.70 -13.73
CA LEU A 64 -14.08 -0.37 -14.60
C LEU A 64 -15.47 -0.88 -14.17
N GLU A 65 -15.74 -0.95 -12.86
CA GLU A 65 -17.03 -1.37 -12.30
C GLU A 65 -18.20 -0.39 -12.60
N ALA A 66 -17.94 0.85 -13.03
CA ALA A 66 -18.98 1.75 -13.50
C ALA A 66 -19.74 1.19 -14.73
N LEU A 67 -19.09 0.35 -15.54
CA LEU A 67 -19.71 -0.29 -16.71
C LEU A 67 -20.74 -1.38 -16.35
N PRO A 68 -20.43 -2.43 -15.55
CA PRO A 68 -21.43 -3.38 -15.09
C PRO A 68 -22.53 -2.72 -14.25
N GLN A 69 -22.21 -1.75 -13.38
CA GLN A 69 -23.22 -0.96 -12.67
C GLN A 69 -24.18 -0.26 -13.64
N SER A 70 -23.66 0.40 -14.68
CA SER A 70 -24.51 1.02 -15.70
C SER A 70 -25.24 0.02 -16.60
N ARG A 71 -24.79 -1.23 -16.72
CA ARG A 71 -25.51 -2.32 -17.41
C ARG A 71 -26.68 -2.82 -16.57
N ALA A 72 -26.53 -2.91 -15.24
CA ALA A 72 -27.58 -3.35 -14.33
C ALA A 72 -28.87 -2.50 -14.45
N ASN A 73 -28.74 -1.21 -14.75
CA ASN A 73 -29.89 -0.32 -15.01
C ASN A 73 -30.79 -0.75 -16.20
N PHE A 74 -30.34 -1.65 -17.07
CA PHE A 74 -31.14 -2.22 -18.17
C PHE A 74 -31.74 -3.60 -17.83
N LEU A 75 -31.39 -4.17 -16.68
CA LEU A 75 -31.91 -5.45 -16.20
C LEU A 75 -33.16 -5.21 -15.32
N PRO A 76 -34.03 -6.22 -15.13
CA PRO A 76 -35.08 -6.13 -14.12
C PRO A 76 -34.49 -6.09 -12.70
N SER A 77 -34.99 -5.20 -11.83
CA SER A 77 -34.77 -5.32 -10.38
C SER A 77 -35.84 -6.21 -9.75
N ILE A 78 -35.46 -6.96 -8.73
CA ILE A 78 -36.36 -7.75 -7.87
C ILE A 78 -36.14 -7.31 -6.44
N ASP A 79 -37.16 -6.69 -5.86
CA ASP A 79 -37.14 -6.08 -4.55
C ASP A 79 -38.09 -6.87 -3.62
N PHE A 80 -37.53 -7.67 -2.70
CA PHE A 80 -38.30 -8.33 -1.63
C PHE A 80 -38.30 -7.47 -0.36
N LYS A 81 -39.47 -7.30 0.26
CA LYS A 81 -39.61 -6.56 1.53
C LYS A 81 -40.54 -7.32 2.46
N ALA A 82 -40.06 -7.54 3.68
CA ALA A 82 -40.85 -8.02 4.81
C ALA A 82 -40.83 -6.94 5.90
N SER A 83 -42.00 -6.54 6.39
CA SER A 83 -42.16 -5.54 7.46
C SER A 83 -43.17 -6.01 8.48
N ARG A 84 -42.93 -5.70 9.76
CA ARG A 84 -43.86 -5.95 10.86
C ARG A 84 -43.97 -4.68 11.68
N THR A 85 -45.20 -4.19 11.83
CA THR A 85 -45.50 -2.89 12.43
C THR A 85 -46.52 -3.08 13.54
N GLU A 86 -46.16 -2.67 14.76
CA GLU A 86 -47.06 -2.68 15.91
C GLU A 86 -47.60 -1.27 16.11
N ASN A 87 -48.92 -1.11 15.99
CA ASN A 87 -49.60 0.17 16.13
C ASN A 87 -50.39 0.16 17.43
N ASN A 88 -49.96 0.98 18.39
CA ASN A 88 -50.71 1.25 19.62
C ASN A 88 -51.34 2.64 19.49
N GLN A 89 -52.66 2.71 19.65
CA GLN A 89 -53.47 3.91 19.47
C GLN A 89 -54.32 4.18 20.72
N ASP A 90 -54.01 5.27 21.43
CA ASP A 90 -54.73 5.67 22.63
C ASP A 90 -55.77 6.75 22.29
N VAL A 91 -57.03 6.32 22.13
CA VAL A 91 -58.14 7.21 21.76
C VAL A 91 -58.62 7.95 23.01
N THR A 92 -57.96 9.06 23.31
CA THR A 92 -58.21 9.90 24.51
C THR A 92 -59.43 10.82 24.37
N LYS A 93 -59.92 11.07 23.15
CA LYS A 93 -61.15 11.82 22.85
C LYS A 93 -61.84 11.19 21.65
N SER A 94 -63.16 11.09 21.69
CA SER A 94 -63.98 10.53 20.61
C SER A 94 -65.30 11.28 20.49
N ASN A 95 -65.68 11.62 19.26
CA ASN A 95 -66.97 12.28 18.98
C ASN A 95 -68.14 11.27 18.88
N PHE A 96 -67.85 9.97 18.99
CA PHE A 96 -68.84 8.91 18.98
C PHE A 96 -69.20 8.53 20.42
N ILE A 97 -70.45 8.78 20.81
CA ILE A 97 -70.99 8.32 22.10
C ILE A 97 -71.44 6.86 21.98
N ASN A 98 -71.09 6.03 22.96
CA ASN A 98 -71.57 4.65 23.04
C ASN A 98 -73.04 4.65 23.51
N PRO A 99 -74.00 4.06 22.76
CA PRO A 99 -75.43 4.14 23.09
C PRO A 99 -75.88 3.27 24.28
N ILE A 100 -74.98 2.44 24.84
CA ILE A 100 -75.26 1.58 26.01
C ILE A 100 -74.73 2.22 27.30
N THR A 101 -73.54 2.85 27.25
CA THR A 101 -72.90 3.47 28.42
C THR A 101 -73.05 5.00 28.46
N ASN A 102 -73.57 5.61 27.39
CA ASN A 102 -73.77 7.05 27.20
C ASN A 102 -72.51 7.92 27.43
N LEU A 103 -71.33 7.30 27.22
CA LEU A 103 -70.00 7.89 27.39
C LEU A 103 -69.28 7.97 26.03
N PRO A 104 -68.29 8.86 25.83
CA PRO A 104 -67.44 8.85 24.64
C PRO A 104 -66.74 7.50 24.45
N ASN A 105 -66.65 7.03 23.22
CA ASN A 105 -65.98 5.78 22.88
C ASN A 105 -64.44 5.96 22.86
N THR A 106 -63.86 6.05 24.05
CA THR A 106 -62.42 6.18 24.31
C THR A 106 -61.82 4.87 24.81
N GLY A 107 -60.62 4.53 24.36
CA GLY A 107 -59.94 3.29 24.73
C GLY A 107 -58.59 3.13 24.04
N THR A 108 -57.85 2.09 24.42
CA THR A 108 -56.57 1.73 23.82
C THR A 108 -56.77 0.62 22.79
N SER A 109 -56.21 0.78 21.59
CA SER A 109 -56.26 -0.21 20.52
C SER A 109 -54.84 -0.58 20.10
N SER A 110 -54.50 -1.87 20.19
CA SER A 110 -53.24 -2.41 19.70
C SER A 110 -53.51 -3.36 18.54
N PHE A 111 -52.89 -3.10 17.39
CA PHE A 111 -52.95 -4.01 16.24
C PHE A 111 -51.58 -4.15 15.56
N ARG A 112 -51.33 -5.34 15.03
CA ARG A 112 -50.04 -5.76 14.48
C ARG A 112 -50.18 -6.08 13.00
N ASN A 113 -49.64 -5.22 12.15
CA ASN A 113 -49.49 -5.50 10.74
C ASN A 113 -48.25 -6.37 10.51
N THR A 114 -48.32 -7.29 9.54
CA THR A 114 -47.17 -8.05 9.05
C THR A 114 -47.35 -8.24 7.56
N ASP A 115 -46.46 -7.60 6.80
CA ASP A 115 -46.62 -7.37 5.38
C ASP A 115 -45.41 -7.94 4.64
N TYR A 116 -45.69 -8.74 3.60
CA TYR A 116 -44.70 -9.33 2.72
C TYR A 116 -45.00 -8.88 1.29
N SER A 117 -43.98 -8.37 0.59
CA SER A 117 -44.12 -7.91 -0.79
C SER A 117 -42.91 -8.28 -1.62
N LEU A 118 -43.16 -8.60 -2.89
CA LEU A 118 -42.16 -8.89 -3.91
C LEU A 118 -42.47 -8.00 -5.13
N ASN A 119 -41.56 -7.11 -5.48
CA ASN A 119 -41.72 -6.14 -6.54
C ASN A 119 -40.70 -6.40 -7.66
N LEU A 120 -41.19 -6.71 -8.86
CA LEU A 120 -40.40 -6.85 -10.08
C LEU A 120 -40.51 -5.58 -10.92
N LYS A 121 -39.38 -4.96 -11.29
CA LYS A 121 -39.35 -3.71 -12.07
C LYS A 121 -38.43 -3.82 -13.29
N LEU A 122 -39.02 -3.93 -14.47
CA LEU A 122 -38.31 -3.98 -15.76
C LEU A 122 -38.46 -2.65 -16.52
N PRO A 123 -37.37 -1.89 -16.78
CA PRO A 123 -37.43 -0.67 -17.58
C PRO A 123 -37.46 -0.98 -19.09
N LEU A 124 -38.66 -1.01 -19.69
CA LEU A 124 -38.84 -1.27 -21.13
C LEU A 124 -38.14 -0.24 -22.04
N TYR A 125 -38.20 1.05 -21.69
CA TYR A 125 -37.44 2.11 -22.35
C TYR A 125 -37.15 3.26 -21.38
N ARG A 126 -35.88 3.66 -21.28
CA ARG A 126 -35.44 4.89 -20.59
C ARG A 126 -34.24 5.48 -21.31
N ARG A 127 -34.33 6.75 -21.73
CA ARG A 127 -33.21 7.44 -22.41
C ARG A 127 -32.02 7.63 -21.47
N ASP A 128 -32.29 7.92 -20.21
CA ASP A 128 -31.33 8.14 -19.13
C ASP A 128 -30.29 7.01 -19.05
N ASN A 129 -30.74 5.75 -19.11
CA ASN A 129 -29.88 4.57 -19.02
C ASN A 129 -28.82 4.56 -20.15
N TYR A 130 -29.17 5.00 -21.37
CA TYR A 130 -28.21 5.10 -22.49
C TYR A 130 -27.22 6.26 -22.32
N VAL A 131 -27.61 7.33 -21.62
CA VAL A 131 -26.72 8.45 -21.28
C VAL A 131 -25.78 8.04 -20.16
N ALA A 132 -26.28 7.40 -19.10
CA ALA A 132 -25.47 6.83 -18.02
C ALA A 132 -24.43 5.83 -18.56
N ARG A 133 -24.82 4.96 -19.52
CA ARG A 133 -23.89 4.00 -20.15
C ARG A 133 -22.80 4.66 -20.99
N ARG A 134 -23.07 5.84 -21.56
CA ARG A 134 -22.04 6.66 -22.23
C ARG A 134 -21.12 7.32 -21.20
N LEU A 135 -21.68 7.91 -20.14
CA LEU A 135 -20.91 8.53 -19.07
C LEU A 135 -19.97 7.52 -18.39
N ALA A 136 -20.45 6.32 -18.07
CA ALA A 136 -19.64 5.24 -17.53
C ALA A 136 -18.49 4.82 -18.47
N LYS A 137 -18.73 4.73 -19.79
CA LYS A 137 -17.66 4.51 -20.79
C LYS A 137 -16.59 5.61 -20.73
N HIS A 138 -16.99 6.87 -20.77
CA HIS A 138 -16.05 8.00 -20.71
C HIS A 138 -15.31 8.05 -19.36
N SER A 139 -15.94 7.64 -18.26
CA SER A 139 -15.30 7.53 -16.94
C SER A 139 -14.22 6.45 -16.91
N VAL A 140 -14.45 5.29 -17.55
CA VAL A 140 -13.44 4.24 -17.71
C VAL A 140 -12.26 4.75 -18.54
N THR A 141 -12.50 5.29 -19.73
CA THR A 141 -11.42 5.81 -20.60
C THR A 141 -10.65 6.96 -19.95
N ARG A 142 -11.26 7.73 -19.03
CA ARG A 142 -10.53 8.74 -18.24
C ARG A 142 -9.59 8.08 -17.21
N ALA A 143 -10.07 7.09 -16.47
CA ALA A 143 -9.28 6.37 -15.47
C ALA A 143 -8.17 5.50 -16.11
N GLU A 144 -8.41 4.98 -17.31
CA GLU A 144 -7.45 4.29 -18.17
C GLU A 144 -6.27 5.24 -18.52
N ALA A 145 -6.56 6.44 -19.03
CA ALA A 145 -5.55 7.46 -19.31
C ALA A 145 -4.86 8.02 -18.04
N GLU A 146 -5.57 8.14 -16.92
CA GLU A 146 -4.98 8.50 -15.62
C GLU A 146 -3.99 7.43 -15.13
N TYR A 147 -4.28 6.14 -15.37
CA TYR A 147 -3.38 5.03 -15.06
C TYR A 147 -2.17 4.97 -16.01
N GLU A 148 -2.36 5.18 -17.32
CA GLU A 148 -1.25 5.32 -18.29
C GLU A 148 -0.32 6.50 -17.95
N THR A 149 -0.87 7.61 -17.44
CA THR A 149 -0.09 8.76 -16.97
C THR A 149 0.76 8.37 -15.74
N ALA A 150 0.16 7.68 -14.76
CA ALA A 150 0.88 7.21 -13.58
C ALA A 150 2.00 6.20 -13.90
N GLN A 151 1.87 5.41 -14.98
CA GLN A 151 2.96 4.55 -15.48
C GLN A 151 4.13 5.37 -16.05
N GLN A 152 3.84 6.45 -16.79
CA GLN A 152 4.87 7.36 -17.33
C GLN A 152 5.58 8.12 -16.20
N ASP A 153 4.84 8.61 -15.21
CA ASP A 153 5.40 9.26 -14.01
C ASP A 153 6.25 8.29 -13.16
N LEU A 154 5.94 6.99 -13.15
CA LEU A 154 6.80 5.96 -12.55
C LEU A 154 8.10 5.80 -13.35
N GLN A 155 8.02 5.69 -14.68
CA GLN A 155 9.19 5.54 -15.54
C GLN A 155 10.15 6.73 -15.42
N LEU A 156 9.62 7.96 -15.37
CA LEU A 156 10.41 9.18 -15.16
C LEU A 156 11.11 9.19 -13.80
N ARG A 157 10.37 8.98 -12.70
CA ARG A 157 10.97 8.97 -11.34
C ARG A 157 12.05 7.89 -11.16
N VAL A 158 11.86 6.71 -11.77
CA VAL A 158 12.88 5.65 -11.74
C VAL A 158 14.14 6.04 -12.52
N ALA A 159 13.99 6.70 -13.68
CA ALA A 159 15.14 7.20 -14.45
C ALA A 159 15.87 8.33 -13.71
N GLU A 160 15.15 9.31 -13.16
CA GLU A 160 15.74 10.42 -12.38
C GLU A 160 16.51 9.91 -11.16
N ALA A 161 15.92 9.00 -10.38
CA ALA A 161 16.57 8.41 -9.21
C ALA A 161 17.81 7.58 -9.58
N TYR A 162 17.76 6.83 -10.69
CA TYR A 162 18.91 6.07 -11.18
C TYR A 162 20.08 6.99 -11.58
N PHE A 163 19.79 8.09 -12.30
CA PHE A 163 20.83 9.02 -12.75
C PHE A 163 21.37 9.93 -11.64
N ASP A 164 20.58 10.34 -10.64
CA ASP A 164 21.12 11.02 -9.44
C ASP A 164 22.06 10.08 -8.68
N ILE A 165 21.67 8.82 -8.44
CA ILE A 165 22.54 7.83 -7.77
C ILE A 165 23.86 7.60 -8.53
N LEU A 166 23.85 7.65 -9.87
CA LEU A 166 25.06 7.59 -10.68
C LEU A 166 25.93 8.86 -10.49
N ALA A 167 25.34 10.05 -10.63
CA ALA A 167 26.04 11.31 -10.42
C ALA A 167 26.66 11.42 -9.01
N ARG A 168 25.95 10.97 -7.96
CA ARG A 168 26.49 10.93 -6.59
C ARG A 168 27.68 9.98 -6.40
N ARG A 169 27.82 8.96 -7.24
CA ARG A 169 29.00 8.07 -7.23
C ARG A 169 30.19 8.76 -7.88
N ASP A 170 29.97 9.44 -8.99
CA ASP A 170 30.99 10.20 -9.71
C ASP A 170 31.51 11.39 -8.86
N ASP A 171 30.59 12.16 -8.23
CA ASP A 171 30.90 13.19 -7.23
C ASP A 171 31.80 12.63 -6.10
N LEU A 172 31.45 11.45 -5.57
CA LEU A 172 32.15 10.81 -4.47
C LEU A 172 33.52 10.25 -4.88
N GLU A 173 33.67 9.79 -6.12
CA GLU A 173 34.97 9.38 -6.66
C GLU A 173 35.88 10.58 -6.88
N PHE A 174 35.35 11.67 -7.46
CA PHE A 174 36.07 12.93 -7.63
C PHE A 174 36.59 13.49 -6.29
N ALA A 175 35.70 13.63 -5.30
CA ALA A 175 36.07 14.15 -3.98
C ALA A 175 37.10 13.25 -3.24
N ARG A 176 37.11 11.93 -3.51
CA ARG A 176 38.13 11.01 -3.00
C ARG A 176 39.47 11.20 -3.71
N ALA A 177 39.46 11.39 -5.03
CA ALA A 177 40.66 11.64 -5.82
C ALA A 177 41.32 12.99 -5.44
N GLU A 178 40.52 14.04 -5.30
CA GLU A 178 40.95 15.37 -4.85
C GLU A 178 41.58 15.30 -3.45
N LYS A 179 40.89 14.70 -2.46
CA LYS A 179 41.43 14.50 -1.11
C LYS A 179 42.76 13.75 -1.11
N LEU A 180 42.92 12.77 -2.00
CA LEU A 180 44.15 11.97 -2.12
C LEU A 180 45.29 12.77 -2.80
N ALA A 181 44.97 13.65 -3.76
CA ALA A 181 45.92 14.58 -4.35
C ALA A 181 46.40 15.62 -3.32
N ILE A 182 45.48 16.26 -2.58
CA ILE A 182 45.81 17.20 -1.50
C ILE A 182 46.69 16.53 -0.43
N LYS A 183 46.37 15.28 -0.02
CA LYS A 183 47.20 14.52 0.93
C LYS A 183 48.63 14.31 0.43
N ARG A 184 48.82 13.97 -0.86
CA ARG A 184 50.15 13.82 -1.47
C ARG A 184 50.91 15.16 -1.53
N GLN A 185 50.22 16.26 -1.78
CA GLN A 185 50.82 17.60 -1.80
C GLN A 185 51.26 18.04 -0.39
N LEU A 186 50.46 17.73 0.64
CA LEU A 186 50.83 17.92 2.03
C LEU A 186 52.06 17.07 2.40
N GLU A 187 52.06 15.76 2.06
CA GLU A 187 53.18 14.86 2.30
C GLU A 187 54.49 15.34 1.65
N GLN A 188 54.44 15.84 0.40
CA GLN A 188 55.60 16.44 -0.26
C GLN A 188 56.07 17.74 0.42
N THR A 189 55.14 18.53 0.97
CA THR A 189 55.47 19.78 1.67
C THR A 189 56.11 19.49 3.02
N GLN A 190 55.56 18.52 3.77
CA GLN A 190 56.14 18.00 5.02
C GLN A 190 57.57 17.48 4.78
N GLN A 191 57.78 16.64 3.76
CA GLN A 191 59.11 16.12 3.42
C GLN A 191 60.12 17.23 3.05
N ARG A 192 59.66 18.32 2.40
CA ARG A 192 60.52 19.49 2.09
C ARG A 192 60.87 20.32 3.32
N PHE A 193 59.98 20.39 4.30
CA PHE A 193 60.24 20.99 5.60
C PHE A 193 61.25 20.15 6.40
N ASP A 194 61.03 18.83 6.48
CA ASP A 194 61.86 17.90 7.26
C ASP A 194 63.31 17.77 6.77
N VAL A 195 63.58 17.99 5.47
CA VAL A 195 64.96 18.07 4.93
C VAL A 195 65.63 19.43 5.11
N GLY A 196 65.01 20.36 5.86
CA GLY A 196 65.66 21.55 6.40
C GLY A 196 65.84 22.73 5.43
N LEU A 197 64.80 23.09 4.67
CA LEU A 197 64.87 24.17 3.67
C LEU A 197 63.89 25.35 3.86
N VAL A 198 63.13 25.39 4.97
CA VAL A 198 62.27 26.54 5.35
C VAL A 198 62.40 26.82 6.86
N ALA A 199 62.29 28.09 7.26
CA ALA A 199 62.34 28.50 8.66
C ALA A 199 61.01 28.27 9.41
N ILE A 200 61.08 28.15 10.74
CA ILE A 200 60.02 27.69 11.65
C ILE A 200 58.68 28.50 11.62
N THR A 201 58.66 29.69 11.03
CA THR A 201 57.51 30.62 11.12
C THR A 201 56.34 30.34 10.17
N ASP A 202 56.52 29.57 9.09
CA ASP A 202 55.54 29.47 7.99
C ASP A 202 54.46 28.37 8.18
N VAL A 203 54.41 27.75 9.36
CA VAL A 203 53.61 26.52 9.64
C VAL A 203 52.26 26.82 10.34
N HIS A 204 51.88 28.08 10.49
CA HIS A 204 50.71 28.50 11.30
C HIS A 204 49.62 29.29 10.53
N GLU A 205 49.74 29.46 9.21
CA GLU A 205 48.80 30.25 8.39
C GLU A 205 48.28 29.49 7.15
N SER A 206 48.10 28.16 7.27
CA SER A 206 47.52 27.26 6.24
C SER A 206 46.81 26.06 6.85
#